data_AF-A0A9X3AL05-F1
#
_entry.id   AF-A0A9X3AL05-F1
#
_cell.length_a   1.000
_cell.length_b   1.000
_cell.length_c   1.000
_cell.angle_alpha   90.00
_cell.angle_beta   90.00
_cell.angle_gamma   90.00
#
_symmetry.space_group_name_H-M   'P 1'
#
loop_
_entity.id
_entity.type
_entity.pdbx_description
1 polymer ?
#
loop_
_entity_poly.entity_id
_entity_poly.type
_entity_poly.pdbx_seq_one_letter_code
_entity_poly.pdbx_strand_id
1 'polypeptide(L)'
;MMFARALRDRVRSGDITCSVRVWQAPRVKSGGLYPMEPGRIRVDSVREIALEDVTDDLARRSGFADVHELMATARHGRGENIYLIEFAYLPPD
;
A
#
# COMPACT_ATOMS: atom_id res chain seq x y z
N MET A 1 7.34 1.72 6.07
CA MET A 1 6.47 1.07 5.06
C MET A 1 7.36 0.23 4.15
N MET A 2 6.92 -0.94 3.67
CA MET A 2 7.72 -1.80 2.79
C MET A 2 6.89 -2.34 1.63
N PHE A 3 7.45 -2.31 0.43
CA PHE A 3 6.81 -2.84 -0.79
C PHE A 3 7.55 -4.08 -1.30
N ALA A 4 6.78 -5.01 -1.86
CA ALA A 4 7.31 -6.15 -2.62
C ALA A 4 8.23 -5.62 -3.73
N ARG A 5 9.33 -6.33 -4.01
CA ARG A 5 10.38 -5.87 -4.93
C ARG A 5 9.82 -5.48 -6.30
N ALA A 6 8.88 -6.26 -6.82
CA ALA A 6 8.25 -6.03 -8.12
C ALA A 6 7.44 -4.73 -8.21
N LEU A 7 6.97 -4.18 -7.08
CA LEU A 7 6.16 -2.95 -7.06
C LEU A 7 6.99 -1.67 -6.91
N ARG A 8 8.27 -1.79 -6.53
CA ARG A 8 9.06 -0.63 -6.10
C ARG A 8 9.26 0.40 -7.19
N ASP A 9 9.54 -0.02 -8.42
CA ASP A 9 9.80 0.91 -9.51
C ASP A 9 8.53 1.67 -9.91
N ARG A 10 7.39 0.99 -9.91
CA ARG A 10 6.06 1.60 -10.16
C ARG A 10 5.60 2.52 -9.04
N VAL A 11 5.99 2.24 -7.79
CA VAL A 11 5.78 3.19 -6.69
C VAL A 11 6.67 4.42 -6.86
N ARG A 12 7.93 4.25 -7.26
CA ARG A 12 8.86 5.37 -7.49
C ARG A 12 8.43 6.26 -8.65
N SER A 13 7.89 5.69 -9.73
CA SER A 13 7.36 6.44 -10.87
C SER A 13 6.05 7.18 -10.55
N GLY A 14 5.36 6.78 -9.47
CA GLY A 14 4.03 7.28 -9.14
C GLY A 14 2.89 6.54 -9.84
N ASP A 15 3.16 5.46 -10.58
CA ASP A 15 2.13 4.60 -11.18
C ASP A 15 1.31 3.84 -10.14
N ILE A 16 1.90 3.60 -8.96
CA ILE A 16 1.21 3.05 -7.79
C ILE A 16 1.24 4.09 -6.69
N THR A 17 0.06 4.57 -6.30
CA THR A 17 -0.15 5.61 -5.28
C THR A 17 -0.95 5.12 -4.07
N CYS A 18 -1.31 3.84 -4.03
CA CYS A 18 -1.97 3.26 -2.88
C CYS A 18 -1.50 1.82 -2.60
N SER A 19 -1.76 1.35 -1.39
CA SER A 19 -1.54 -0.05 -1.01
C SER A 19 -2.63 -0.52 -0.06
N VAL A 20 -3.02 -1.78 -0.19
CA VAL A 20 -3.87 -2.47 0.77
C VAL A 20 -3.00 -3.26 1.74
N ARG A 21 -3.27 -3.14 3.04
CA ARG A 21 -2.53 -3.83 4.10
C ARG A 21 -3.49 -4.54 5.03
N VAL A 22 -3.17 -5.78 5.40
CA VAL A 22 -3.92 -6.52 6.41
C VAL A 22 -3.12 -6.53 7.71
N TRP A 23 -3.59 -5.79 8.73
CA TRP A 23 -2.90 -5.63 10.01
C TRP A 23 -3.87 -5.78 11.18
N GLN A 24 -3.33 -5.95 12.39
CA GLN A 24 -4.14 -5.88 13.63
C GLN A 24 -4.47 -4.44 14.03
N ALA A 25 -3.60 -3.50 13.68
CA ALA A 25 -3.75 -2.08 13.93
C ALA A 25 -2.92 -1.29 12.90
N PRO A 26 -3.22 0.00 12.64
CA PRO A 26 -2.45 0.83 11.73
C PRO A 26 -0.97 0.89 12.13
N ARG A 27 -0.07 0.53 11.20
CA ARG A 27 1.39 0.63 11.39
C ARG A 27 2.00 1.91 10.84
N VAL A 28 1.19 2.72 10.15
CA VAL A 28 1.56 4.02 9.62
C VAL A 28 0.49 5.05 9.96
N LYS A 29 0.82 6.34 9.81
CA LYS A 29 -0.09 7.46 10.09
C LYS A 29 -0.12 8.41 8.88
N SER A 30 -1.27 9.06 8.67
CA SER A 30 -1.36 10.19 7.74
C SER A 30 -0.36 11.28 8.12
N GLY A 31 0.27 11.89 7.11
CA GLY A 31 1.40 12.80 7.24
C GLY A 31 2.75 12.14 7.53
N GLY A 32 2.77 10.83 7.79
CA GLY A 32 4.00 10.11 8.12
C GLY A 32 4.95 9.95 6.93
N LEU A 33 6.25 10.13 7.17
CA LEU A 33 7.32 9.88 6.20
C LEU A 33 8.02 8.56 6.52
N TYR A 34 8.07 7.65 5.55
CA TYR A 34 8.67 6.34 5.70
C TYR A 34 9.79 6.10 4.68
N PRO A 35 10.88 5.44 5.05
CA PRO A 35 11.97 5.15 4.11
C PRO A 35 11.51 4.27 2.94
N MET A 36 11.94 4.65 1.73
CA MET A 36 11.88 3.82 0.53
C MET A 36 12.99 4.22 -0.43
N GLU A 37 14.14 3.57 -0.33
CA GLU A 37 15.35 3.95 -1.05
C GLU A 37 15.11 4.14 -2.57
N PRO A 38 15.71 5.18 -3.18
CA PRO A 38 16.60 6.18 -2.55
C PRO A 38 15.86 7.33 -1.83
N GLY A 39 14.53 7.30 -1.75
CA GLY A 39 13.70 8.40 -1.24
C GLY A 39 12.83 8.02 -0.05
N ARG A 40 11.64 8.62 0.00
CA ARG A 40 10.66 8.43 1.07
C ARG A 40 9.26 8.24 0.50
N ILE A 41 8.38 7.70 1.33
CA ILE A 41 6.96 7.63 1.09
C ILE A 41 6.27 8.55 2.08
N ARG A 42 5.51 9.52 1.58
CA ARG A 42 4.58 10.33 2.37
C ARG A 42 3.22 9.66 2.34
N VAL A 43 2.73 9.29 3.52
CA VAL A 43 1.39 8.72 3.66
C VAL A 43 0.38 9.85 3.74
N ASP A 44 -0.61 9.82 2.86
CA ASP A 44 -1.60 10.88 2.71
C ASP A 44 -2.87 10.53 3.49
N SER A 45 -3.31 9.27 3.39
CA SER A 45 -4.47 8.77 4.13
C SER A 45 -4.24 7.34 4.63
N VAL A 46 -4.89 6.99 5.74
CA VAL A 46 -4.99 5.62 6.24
C VAL A 46 -6.45 5.40 6.61
N ARG A 47 -7.13 4.49 5.91
CA ARG A 47 -8.54 4.17 6.15
C ARG A 47 -8.70 2.69 6.34
N GLU A 48 -9.41 2.29 7.38
CA GLU A 48 -9.92 0.92 7.49
C GLU A 48 -11.07 0.76 6.48
N ILE A 49 -11.06 -0.33 5.73
CA ILE A 49 -12.04 -0.64 4.68
C ILE A 49 -12.56 -2.07 4.88
N ALA A 50 -13.73 -2.37 4.31
CA ALA A 50 -14.27 -3.72 4.31
C ALA A 50 -13.63 -4.56 3.19
N LEU A 51 -13.79 -5.89 3.27
CA LEU A 51 -13.29 -6.78 2.22
C LEU A 51 -13.99 -6.54 0.88
N GLU A 52 -15.27 -6.18 0.90
CA GLU A 52 -16.06 -5.84 -0.30
C GLU A 52 -15.56 -4.58 -1.03
N ASP A 53 -14.87 -3.69 -0.33
CA ASP A 53 -14.24 -2.50 -0.93
C ASP A 53 -12.96 -2.86 -1.71
N VAL A 54 -12.40 -4.06 -1.49
CA VAL A 54 -11.22 -4.55 -2.20
C VAL A 54 -11.67 -5.12 -3.55
N THR A 55 -11.79 -4.24 -4.53
CA THR A 55 -12.19 -4.56 -5.90
C THR A 55 -10.98 -4.81 -6.81
N ASP A 56 -11.20 -5.40 -7.99
CA ASP A 56 -10.16 -5.56 -9.01
C ASP A 56 -9.59 -4.22 -9.50
N ASP A 57 -10.41 -3.15 -9.50
CA ASP A 57 -9.93 -1.80 -9.78
C ASP A 57 -8.91 -1.33 -8.73
N LEU A 58 -9.24 -1.52 -7.45
CA LEU A 58 -8.32 -1.21 -6.36
C LEU A 58 -7.06 -2.08 -6.43
N ALA A 59 -7.20 -3.35 -6.81
CA ALA A 59 -6.06 -4.24 -7.02
C ALA A 59 -5.10 -3.71 -8.09
N ARG A 60 -5.63 -3.34 -9.26
CA ARG A 60 -4.84 -2.77 -10.37
C ARG A 60 -4.16 -1.47 -10.01
N ARG A 61 -4.88 -0.56 -9.34
CA ARG A 61 -4.33 0.71 -8.84
C ARG A 61 -3.22 0.53 -7.82
N SER A 62 -3.29 -0.53 -7.00
CA SER A 62 -2.26 -0.86 -6.01
C SER A 62 -1.14 -1.77 -6.55
N GLY A 63 -1.23 -2.17 -7.83
CA GLY A 63 -0.16 -2.81 -8.57
C GLY A 63 -0.35 -4.29 -8.92
N PHE A 64 -1.50 -4.89 -8.59
CA PHE A 64 -1.81 -6.31 -8.78
C PHE A 64 -2.79 -6.54 -9.94
N ALA A 65 -2.84 -7.74 -10.51
CA ALA A 65 -3.77 -8.02 -11.61
C ALA A 65 -5.24 -8.04 -11.17
N ASP A 66 -5.48 -8.60 -9.98
CA ASP A 66 -6.80 -8.86 -9.41
C ASP A 66 -6.77 -8.92 -7.87
N VAL A 67 -7.96 -9.02 -7.27
CA VAL A 67 -8.13 -9.13 -5.81
C VAL A 67 -7.42 -10.35 -5.23
N HIS A 68 -7.37 -11.46 -5.96
CA HIS A 68 -6.76 -12.69 -5.46
C HIS A 68 -5.24 -12.52 -5.26
N GLU A 69 -4.53 -11.98 -6.25
CA GLU A 69 -3.09 -11.70 -6.17
C GLU A 69 -2.77 -10.67 -5.08
N LEU A 70 -3.58 -9.62 -4.99
CA LEU A 70 -3.47 -8.61 -3.93
C LEU A 70 -3.61 -9.23 -2.55
N MET A 71 -4.67 -10.01 -2.30
CA MET A 71 -4.95 -10.55 -0.97
C MET A 71 -3.98 -11.66 -0.59
N ALA A 72 -3.49 -12.45 -1.55
CA ALA A 72 -2.40 -13.41 -1.33
C ALA A 72 -1.12 -12.72 -0.81
N THR A 73 -0.85 -11.49 -1.29
CA THR A 73 0.29 -10.67 -0.85
C THR A 73 -0.01 -9.82 0.40
N ALA A 74 -1.25 -9.43 0.64
CA ALA A 74 -1.61 -8.56 1.75
C ALA A 74 -1.82 -9.33 3.06
N ARG A 75 -2.38 -10.56 2.99
CA ARG A 75 -2.65 -11.43 4.14
C ARG A 75 -1.41 -12.20 4.58
N HIS A 76 -0.42 -11.48 5.07
CA HIS A 76 0.75 -12.07 5.70
C HIS A 76 0.72 -11.88 7.22
N GLY A 77 0.64 -12.99 7.95
CA GLY A 77 0.58 -13.01 9.42
C GLY A 77 -0.85 -12.95 9.99
N ARG A 78 -0.97 -12.49 11.23
CA ARG A 78 -2.19 -12.55 12.05
C ARG A 78 -3.11 -11.32 11.98
N GLY A 79 -2.96 -10.49 10.96
CA GLY A 79 -3.81 -9.31 10.77
C GLY A 79 -5.18 -9.71 10.23
N GLU A 80 -6.23 -9.00 10.64
CA GLU A 80 -7.61 -9.24 10.18
C GLU A 80 -8.24 -7.99 9.56
N ASN A 81 -7.85 -6.80 10.04
CA ASN A 81 -8.35 -5.52 9.55
C ASN A 81 -7.64 -5.11 8.26
N ILE A 82 -8.42 -4.63 7.29
CA ILE A 82 -7.93 -4.21 5.98
C ILE A 82 -7.81 -2.69 5.97
N TYR A 83 -6.62 -2.19 5.63
CA TYR A 83 -6.35 -0.78 5.54
C TYR A 83 -5.97 -0.40 4.11
N LEU A 84 -6.66 0.59 3.56
CA LEU A 84 -6.22 1.31 2.37
C LEU A 84 -5.32 2.47 2.80
N ILE A 85 -4.14 2.51 2.22
CA ILE A 85 -3.15 3.55 2.47
C ILE A 85 -2.87 4.25 1.15
N GLU A 86 -3.18 5.54 1.07
CA GLU A 86 -2.83 6.40 -0.06
C GLU A 86 -1.55 7.16 0.27
N PHE A 87 -0.68 7.32 -0.72
CA PHE A 87 0.65 7.87 -0.52
C PHE A 87 1.23 8.46 -1.80
N ALA A 88 2.29 9.25 -1.63
CA ALA A 88 3.16 9.69 -2.72
C ALA A 88 4.61 9.29 -2.44
N TYR A 89 5.33 8.91 -3.49
CA TYR A 89 6.78 8.81 -3.44
C TYR A 89 7.41 10.21 -3.49
N LEU A 90 8.40 10.43 -2.63
CA LEU A 90 9.23 11.62 -2.60
C LEU A 90 10.65 11.18 -3.00
N PRO A 91 11.18 11.64 -4.15
CA PRO A 91 12.57 11.39 -4.51
C PRO A 91 13.52 12.02 -3.48
N PRO A 92 14.78 11.56 -3.39
CA PRO A 92 15.81 12.26 -2.63
C PRO A 92 15.99 13.70 -3.17
N ASP A 93 16.37 14.61 -2.28
CA ASP A 93 16.82 15.96 -2.64
C ASP A 93 18.08 15.94 -3.50
#